data_AF-A0AAW6KIR6-F1
#
_entry.id   AF-A0AAW6KIR6-F1
#
_cell.length_a   1.000
_cell.length_b   1.000
_cell.length_c   1.000
_cell.angle_alpha   90.00
_cell.angle_beta   90.00
_cell.angle_gamma   90.00
#
_symmetry.space_group_name_H-M   'P 1'
#
loop_
_entity.id
_entity.type
_entity.pdbx_description
1 polymer ?
#
loop_
_entity_poly.entity_id
_entity_poly.type
_entity_poly.pdbx_seq_one_letter_code
_entity_poly.pdbx_strand_id
1 'polypeptide(L)'
;VVLAPFYRGNQGGEGDEDFAGDDREDAFAAFRLLQKHDLVKDGRVHIFGFSRGGIMGILTAIEMKEAAASFVSWGGVSDMVMTY
;
A
#
# COMPACT_ATOMS: atom_id res chain seq x y z
N VAL A 1 -15.06 3.94 -2.50
CA VAL A 1 -14.07 4.88 -1.95
C VAL A 1 -12.73 4.56 -2.59
N VAL A 2 -11.95 5.56 -2.98
CA VAL A 2 -10.56 5.39 -3.42
C VAL A 2 -9.68 6.14 -2.43
N LEU A 3 -8.65 5.47 -1.89
CA LEU A 3 -7.64 6.08 -1.04
C LEU A 3 -6.29 5.94 -1.74
N ALA A 4 -5.64 7.07 -2.01
CA ALA A 4 -4.32 7.16 -2.60
C ALA A 4 -3.44 8.00 -1.66
N PRO A 5 -2.83 7.39 -0.64
CA PRO A 5 -2.04 8.12 0.35
C PRO A 5 -0.67 8.52 -0.22
N PHE A 6 -0.07 9.56 0.36
CA PHE A 6 1.36 9.80 0.25
C PHE A 6 2.07 9.06 1.39
N TYR A 7 3.27 8.54 1.12
CA TYR A 7 4.12 7.97 2.15
C TYR A 7 4.78 9.08 2.98
N ARG A 8 5.25 8.75 4.19
CA ARG A 8 6.04 9.64 5.04
C ARG A 8 7.16 10.33 4.27
N GLY A 9 7.50 11.56 4.66
CA GLY A 9 8.48 12.40 3.97
C GLY A 9 7.98 13.06 2.67
N ASN A 10 6.81 12.67 2.15
CA ASN A 10 6.24 13.26 0.93
C ASN A 10 5.08 14.22 1.22
N GLN A 11 4.87 15.19 0.33
CA GLN A 11 3.75 16.15 0.38
C GLN A 11 3.56 16.87 1.72
N GLY A 12 4.66 17.16 2.41
CA GLY A 12 4.66 17.82 3.72
C GLY A 12 4.43 16.87 4.90
N GLY A 13 4.41 15.55 4.68
CA GLY A 13 4.44 14.55 5.72
C GLY A 13 5.80 14.50 6.43
N GLU A 14 5.78 14.18 7.73
CA GLU A 14 6.98 13.96 8.54
C GLU A 14 7.68 12.64 8.16
N GLY A 15 8.90 12.41 8.67
CA GLY A 15 9.66 11.19 8.41
C GLY A 15 10.41 11.19 7.08
N ASP A 16 10.92 10.03 6.69
CA ASP A 16 11.68 9.85 5.45
C ASP A 16 11.20 8.62 4.69
N GLU A 17 11.23 8.71 3.37
CA GLU A 17 10.81 7.67 2.45
C GLU A 17 11.98 6.74 2.14
N ASP A 18 11.85 5.45 2.46
CA ASP A 18 12.94 4.48 2.35
C ASP A 18 12.64 3.32 1.38
N PHE A 19 11.69 3.52 0.47
CA PHE A 19 11.42 2.64 -0.67
C PHE A 19 11.06 1.20 -0.28
N ALA A 20 9.90 1.03 0.36
CA ALA A 20 9.36 -0.24 0.84
C ALA A 20 10.10 -0.83 2.06
N GLY A 21 10.87 0.00 2.76
CA GLY A 21 11.46 -0.28 4.05
C GLY A 21 10.43 -0.11 5.16
N ASP A 22 10.66 0.83 6.07
CA ASP A 22 9.74 1.20 7.14
C ASP A 22 8.56 2.04 6.65
N ASP A 23 8.68 2.70 5.50
CA ASP A 23 7.59 3.44 4.84
C ASP A 23 6.40 2.54 4.44
N ARG A 24 6.59 1.21 4.33
CA ARG A 24 5.51 0.24 4.05
C ARG A 24 4.41 0.25 5.09
N GLU A 25 4.74 0.60 6.34
CA GLU A 25 3.76 0.71 7.42
C GLU A 25 2.70 1.78 7.12
N ASP A 26 3.03 2.80 6.31
CA ASP A 26 2.07 3.82 5.90
C ASP A 26 1.02 3.23 4.95
N ALA A 27 1.42 2.31 4.06
CA ALA A 27 0.48 1.59 3.20
C ALA A 27 -0.42 0.66 4.01
N PHE A 28 0.13 -0.02 5.03
CA PHE A 28 -0.64 -0.89 5.92
C PHE A 28 -1.62 -0.08 6.77
N ALA A 29 -1.19 1.06 7.30
CA ALA A 29 -2.03 1.98 8.05
C ALA A 29 -3.16 2.55 7.17
N ALA A 30 -2.85 2.95 5.93
CA ALA A 30 -3.84 3.43 4.97
C ALA A 30 -4.90 2.38 4.65
N PHE A 31 -4.49 1.11 4.45
CA PHE A 31 -5.44 0.01 4.25
C PHE A 31 -6.38 -0.16 5.45
N ARG A 32 -5.82 -0.22 6.66
CA ARG A 32 -6.61 -0.36 7.91
C ARG A 32 -7.52 0.84 8.17
N LEU A 33 -7.09 2.04 7.78
CA LEU A 33 -7.91 3.25 7.84
C LEU A 33 -9.08 3.16 6.85
N LEU A 34 -8.82 2.76 5.61
CA LEU A 34 -9.84 2.59 4.59
C LEU A 34 -10.89 1.55 5.00
N GLN A 35 -10.47 0.43 5.60
CA GLN A 35 -11.38 -0.59 6.11
C GLN A 35 -12.40 -0.05 7.12
N LYS A 36 -12.01 0.94 7.93
CA LYS A 36 -12.87 1.54 8.96
C LYS A 36 -13.80 2.64 8.43
N HIS A 37 -13.71 2.98 7.14
CA HIS A 37 -14.50 4.04 6.55
C HIS A 37 -15.95 3.57 6.34
N ASP A 38 -16.95 4.35 6.76
CA ASP A 38 -18.38 3.96 6.77
C ASP A 38 -18.93 3.46 5.42
N LEU A 39 -18.39 3.97 4.31
CA LEU A 39 -18.77 3.57 2.95
C LEU A 39 -18.04 2.34 2.40
N VAL A 40 -17.13 1.75 3.18
CA VAL A 40 -16.36 0.55 2.80
C VAL A 40 -17.01 -0.66 3.45
N LYS A 41 -17.22 -1.70 2.64
CA LYS A 41 -17.77 -2.97 3.12
C LYS A 41 -16.64 -3.90 3.55
N ASP A 42 -16.84 -4.61 4.64
CA ASP A 42 -15.92 -5.64 5.13
C ASP A 42 -15.59 -6.65 4.01
N GLY A 43 -14.31 -7.01 3.90
CA GLY A 43 -13.82 -7.94 2.88
C GLY A 43 -13.95 -7.44 1.43
N ARG A 44 -14.14 -6.13 1.21
CA ARG A 44 -14.26 -5.52 -0.13
C ARG A 44 -13.19 -4.46 -0.42
N VAL A 45 -12.08 -4.49 0.30
CA VAL A 45 -10.93 -3.62 0.01
C VAL A 45 -10.01 -4.32 -0.98
N HIS A 46 -9.74 -3.64 -2.09
CA HIS A 46 -8.88 -4.12 -3.17
C HIS A 46 -7.62 -3.25 -3.23
N ILE A 47 -6.47 -3.87 -3.48
CA ILE A 47 -5.17 -3.19 -3.56
C ILE A 47 -4.77 -3.10 -5.03
N PHE A 48 -4.28 -1.93 -5.44
CA PHE A 48 -3.74 -1.69 -6.78
C PHE A 48 -2.34 -1.09 -6.68
N GLY A 49 -1.35 -1.74 -7.27
CA GLY A 49 0.04 -1.27 -7.28
C GLY A 49 0.56 -1.07 -8.70
N PHE A 50 1.13 0.10 -8.98
CA PHE A 50 1.77 0.44 -10.25
C PHE A 50 3.23 0.86 -10.05
N SER A 51 4.15 0.38 -10.89
CA SER A 51 5.58 0.73 -10.84
C SER A 51 6.16 0.54 -9.42
N ARG A 52 6.72 1.57 -8.79
CA ARG A 52 7.17 1.52 -7.38
C ARG A 52 6.03 1.19 -6.40
N GLY A 53 4.80 1.63 -6.67
CA GLY A 53 3.63 1.22 -5.88
C GLY A 53 3.33 -0.27 -5.95
N GLY A 54 3.95 -1.00 -6.88
CA GLY A 54 3.88 -2.46 -6.99
C GLY A 54 4.37 -3.15 -5.71
N ILE A 55 5.59 -2.84 -5.25
CA ILE A 55 6.17 -3.50 -4.07
C ILE A 55 5.38 -3.15 -2.82
N MET A 56 4.95 -1.88 -2.69
CA MET A 56 4.10 -1.44 -1.57
C MET A 56 2.76 -2.18 -1.56
N GLY A 57 2.15 -2.36 -2.73
CA GLY A 57 0.92 -3.13 -2.90
C GLY A 57 1.10 -4.62 -2.56
N ILE A 58 2.20 -5.24 -3.00
CA ILE A 58 2.55 -6.64 -2.69
C ILE A 58 2.71 -6.83 -1.18
N LEU A 59 3.54 -6.00 -0.54
CA LEU A 59 3.78 -6.09 0.89
C LEU A 59 2.49 -5.88 1.68
N THR A 60 1.64 -4.95 1.24
CA THR A 60 0.33 -4.70 1.88
C THR A 60 -0.58 -5.90 1.73
N ALA A 61 -0.64 -6.53 0.56
CA ALA A 61 -1.45 -7.73 0.34
C ALA A 61 -0.96 -8.90 1.21
N ILE A 62 0.35 -9.07 1.36
CA ILE A 62 0.95 -10.10 2.24
C ILE A 62 0.59 -9.85 3.71
N GLU A 63 0.76 -8.61 4.18
CA GLU A 63 0.50 -8.25 5.58
C GLU A 63 -1.00 -8.35 5.93
N MET A 64 -1.87 -7.90 5.02
CA MET A 64 -3.33 -7.91 5.24
C MET A 64 -3.97 -9.29 5.05
N LYS A 65 -3.32 -10.21 4.31
CA LYS A 65 -3.82 -11.57 4.07
C LYS A 65 -5.26 -11.54 3.54
N GLU A 66 -6.14 -12.36 4.11
CA GLU A 66 -7.56 -12.48 3.78
C GLU A 66 -8.37 -11.19 3.99
N ALA A 67 -7.80 -10.17 4.66
CA ALA A 67 -8.48 -8.88 4.79
C ALA A 67 -8.52 -8.12 3.45
N ALA A 68 -7.57 -8.38 2.54
CA ALA A 68 -7.56 -7.84 1.18
C ALA A 68 -8.32 -8.77 0.23
N ALA A 69 -9.31 -8.23 -0.47
CA ALA A 69 -10.18 -9.00 -1.36
C ALA A 69 -9.49 -9.38 -2.68
N SER A 70 -8.59 -8.53 -3.16
CA SER A 70 -7.69 -8.84 -4.27
C SER A 70 -6.53 -7.86 -4.32
N PHE A 71 -5.49 -8.23 -5.06
CA PHE A 71 -4.37 -7.38 -5.43
C PHE A 71 -4.19 -7.37 -6.95
N VAL A 72 -3.99 -6.20 -7.53
CA VAL A 72 -3.61 -6.00 -8.93
C VAL A 72 -2.21 -5.39 -8.98
N SER A 73 -1.30 -6.06 -9.66
CA SER A 73 0.02 -5.52 -10.03
C SER A 73 0.00 -5.09 -11.48
N TRP A 74 0.35 -3.83 -11.76
CA TRP A 74 0.51 -3.30 -13.10
C TRP A 74 1.91 -2.74 -13.30
N GLY A 75 2.78 -3.48 -14.00
CA GLY A 75 4.18 -3.09 -14.18
C GLY A 75 4.90 -2.85 -12.85
N GLY A 76 4.47 -3.53 -11.79
CA GLY A 76 4.95 -3.32 -10.43
C GLY A 76 6.31 -3.96 -10.20
N VAL A 77 7.17 -3.26 -9.46
CA VAL A 77 8.42 -3.82 -8.94
C VAL A 77 8.11 -4.80 -7.81
N SER A 78 8.77 -5.96 -7.79
CA SER A 78 8.58 -6.99 -6.73
C SER A 78 9.78 -7.13 -5.80
N ASP A 79 10.93 -6.55 -6.14
CA ASP A 79 12.15 -6.60 -5.32
C ASP A 79 12.98 -5.33 -5.59
N MET A 80 13.25 -4.57 -4.54
CA MET A 80 14.00 -3.32 -4.63
C MET A 80 15.49 -3.55 -4.85
N VAL A 81 16.06 -4.66 -4.34
CA VAL A 81 17.47 -5.04 -4.51
C VAL A 81 17.78 -5.42 -5.96
N MET A 82 16.80 -5.99 -6.68
CA MET A 82 16.96 -6.26 -8.11
C MET A 82 16.73 -5.02 -8.99
N THR A 83 16.21 -3.93 -8.42
CA THR A 83 15.86 -2.72 -9.17
C THR A 83 16.93 -1.63 -9.05
N TYR A 84 17.65 -1.57 -7.93
CA TYR A 84 18.70 -0.59 -7.63
C TYR A 84 19.92 -1.28 -6.99
#